data_AF-A0A377ZYA5-F1
#
_entry.id   AF-A0A377ZYA5-F1
#
_cell.length_a   1.000
_cell.length_b   1.000
_cell.length_c   1.000
_cell.angle_alpha   90.00
_cell.angle_beta   90.00
_cell.angle_gamma   90.00
#
_symmetry.space_group_name_H-M   'P 1'
#
loop_
_entity.id
_entity.type
_entity.pdbx_description
1 polymer ?
#
loop_
_entity_poly.entity_id
_entity_poly.type
_entity_poly.pdbx_seq_one_letter_code
_entity_poly.pdbx_strand_id
1 'polypeptide(L)'
;MTGRTNGVATYRNSDFFGLVDGLSFALQYQGKNDHDRAIRKQNGDGFSTAATYAFDNGIALSAGYSSSNRSVDQKADGNGDKAEA
;
A
#
# COMPACT_ATOMS: atom_id res chain seq x y z
N MET A 1 1.72 -4.35 -1.02
CA MET A 1 0.61 -4.36 -0.03
C MET A 1 -0.68 -4.83 -0.70
N THR A 2 -0.87 -6.15 -0.86
CA THR A 2 -1.87 -6.74 -1.77
C THR A 2 -3.10 -7.35 -1.08
N GLY A 3 -3.20 -7.25 0.26
CA GLY A 3 -4.29 -7.82 1.05
C GLY A 3 -4.38 -7.21 2.46
N ARG A 4 -5.20 -7.80 3.33
CA ARG A 4 -5.33 -7.36 4.73
C ARG A 4 -4.00 -7.54 5.47
N THR A 5 -3.57 -6.52 6.21
CA THR A 5 -2.35 -6.53 7.00
C THR A 5 -2.50 -5.73 8.30
N ASN A 6 -1.54 -5.87 9.21
CA ASN A 6 -1.54 -5.24 10.53
C ASN A 6 -0.61 -4.02 10.57
N GLY A 7 -0.91 -3.07 11.46
CA GLY A 7 -0.05 -1.92 11.71
C GLY A 7 -0.03 -0.91 10.56
N VAL A 8 -1.20 -0.67 9.96
CA VAL A 8 -1.34 0.29 8.85
C VAL A 8 -2.00 1.58 9.32
N ALA A 9 -1.40 2.70 8.91
CA ALA A 9 -2.05 4.00 8.92
C ALA A 9 -2.51 4.27 7.49
N THR A 10 -3.82 4.42 7.27
CA THR A 10 -4.36 4.74 5.94
C THR A 10 -5.10 6.06 5.97
N TYR A 11 -4.59 7.02 5.21
CA TYR A 11 -5.30 8.25 4.89
C TYR A 11 -6.09 8.06 3.60
N ARG A 12 -7.36 8.49 3.60
CA ARG A 12 -8.22 8.49 2.43
C ARG A 12 -8.89 9.84 2.30
N ASN A 13 -9.04 10.28 1.07
CA ASN A 13 -9.77 11.49 0.76
C ASN A 13 -10.57 11.28 -0.53
N SER A 14 -11.84 11.68 -0.46
CA SER A 14 -12.75 11.71 -1.59
C SER A 14 -12.79 13.13 -2.18
N ASP A 15 -13.07 13.18 -3.47
CA ASP A 15 -13.25 14.40 -4.27
C ASP A 15 -12.06 15.35 -4.24
N PHE A 16 -10.86 14.81 -3.98
CA PHE A 16 -9.61 15.52 -3.83
C PHE A 16 -9.78 16.83 -3.05
N PHE A 17 -10.32 16.75 -1.84
CA PHE A 17 -10.63 17.88 -0.94
C PHE A 17 -11.71 18.85 -1.48
N GLY A 18 -12.56 18.37 -2.39
CA GLY A 18 -13.56 19.16 -3.09
C GLY A 18 -13.02 19.90 -4.32
N LEU A 19 -11.76 19.68 -4.71
CA LEU A 19 -11.18 20.31 -5.90
C LEU A 19 -11.52 19.55 -7.18
N VAL A 20 -11.67 18.23 -7.09
CA VAL A 20 -11.93 17.39 -8.27
C VAL A 20 -12.97 16.34 -7.89
N ASP A 21 -14.20 16.60 -8.32
CA ASP A 21 -15.29 15.64 -8.16
C ASP A 21 -14.96 14.32 -8.85
N GLY A 22 -15.26 13.21 -8.17
CA GLY A 22 -14.98 11.86 -8.65
C GLY A 22 -13.54 11.39 -8.50
N LEU A 23 -12.58 12.25 -8.13
CA LEU A 23 -11.20 11.85 -7.84
C LEU A 23 -11.01 11.52 -6.36
N SER A 24 -10.86 10.24 -6.06
CA SER A 24 -10.52 9.75 -4.73
C SER A 24 -9.08 9.26 -4.67
N PHE A 25 -8.40 9.48 -3.55
CA PHE A 25 -7.07 8.93 -3.33
C PHE A 25 -6.87 8.37 -1.92
N ALA A 26 -5.90 7.47 -1.81
CA ALA A 26 -5.49 6.87 -0.56
C ALA A 26 -3.96 6.86 -0.46
N LEU A 27 -3.46 7.16 0.73
CA LEU A 27 -2.06 6.98 1.12
C LEU A 27 -2.04 6.04 2.33
N GLN A 28 -1.24 5.00 2.26
CA GLN A 28 -1.08 4.04 3.35
C GLN A 28 0.39 3.93 3.72
N TYR A 29 0.66 3.90 5.01
CA TYR A 29 1.94 3.49 5.56
C TYR A 29 1.74 2.20 6.36
N GLN A 30 2.62 1.23 6.17
CA GLN A 30 2.66 -0.02 6.92
C GLN A 30 3.98 -0.07 7.68
N GLY A 31 3.89 -0.16 9.01
CA GLY A 31 5.07 -0.36 9.84
C GLY A 31 5.65 -1.76 9.69
N LYS A 32 6.95 -1.89 9.95
CA LYS A 32 7.65 -3.16 10.04
C LYS A 32 6.99 -4.11 11.03
N ASN A 33 6.73 -5.34 10.58
CA ASN A 33 6.30 -6.46 11.41
C ASN A 33 7.25 -7.64 11.22
N ASP A 34 8.19 -7.85 12.15
CA ASP A 34 9.19 -8.93 12.10
C ASP A 34 9.28 -9.79 13.37
N HIS A 35 8.57 -9.43 14.45
CA HIS A 35 8.60 -10.19 15.71
C HIS A 35 7.69 -11.42 15.70
N ASP A 36 8.20 -12.58 16.18
CA ASP A 36 7.48 -13.85 16.40
C ASP A 36 6.58 -14.32 15.24
N ARG A 37 7.02 -14.10 14.00
CA ARG A 37 6.27 -14.47 12.80
C ARG A 37 7.12 -15.33 11.87
N ALA A 38 6.47 -16.32 11.27
CA ALA A 38 7.06 -17.07 10.16
C ALA A 38 7.57 -16.10 9.08
N ILE A 39 8.77 -16.32 8.55
CA ILE A 39 9.48 -15.40 7.63
C ILE A 39 8.60 -14.95 6.45
N ARG A 40 7.75 -15.84 5.92
CA ARG A 40 6.80 -15.52 4.82
C ARG A 40 5.70 -14.52 5.18
N LYS A 41 5.46 -14.26 6.47
CA LYS A 41 4.45 -13.32 7.00
C LYS A 41 5.07 -12.05 7.60
N GLN A 42 6.40 -11.93 7.58
CA GLN A 42 7.07 -10.70 8.00
C GLN A 42 6.96 -9.64 6.90
N ASN A 43 7.07 -8.37 7.27
CA ASN A 43 7.17 -7.26 6.33
C ASN A 43 8.07 -6.17 6.93
N GLY A 44 8.87 -5.49 6.11
CA GLY A 44 9.51 -4.23 6.50
C GLY A 44 8.54 -3.06 6.44
N ASP A 45 9.05 -1.86 6.70
CA ASP A 45 8.30 -0.63 6.50
C ASP A 45 7.97 -0.43 5.02
N GLY A 46 6.76 0.05 4.74
CA GLY A 46 6.31 0.29 3.39
C GLY A 46 5.26 1.37 3.28
N PHE A 47 5.08 1.89 2.08
CA PHE A 47 4.02 2.81 1.74
C PHE A 47 3.25 2.32 0.51
N SER A 48 1.99 2.70 0.42
CA SER A 48 1.22 2.55 -0.81
C SER A 48 0.37 3.78 -1.08
N THR A 49 0.15 4.04 -2.35
CA THR A 49 -0.70 5.10 -2.86
C THR A 49 -1.69 4.50 -3.83
N ALA A 50 -2.95 4.92 -3.78
CA ALA A 50 -3.93 4.58 -4.78
C ALA A 50 -4.73 5.81 -5.16
N ALA A 51 -5.09 5.90 -6.44
CA ALA A 51 -5.98 6.93 -6.96
C ALA A 51 -7.05 6.27 -7.83
N THR A 52 -8.27 6.73 -7.67
CA THR A 52 -9.42 6.27 -8.43
C THR A 52 -10.15 7.50 -8.95
N TYR A 53 -10.42 7.51 -10.25
CA TYR A 53 -11.26 8.52 -10.88
C TYR A 53 -12.54 7.85 -11.39
N ALA A 54 -13.68 8.27 -10.85
CA ALA A 54 -14.99 7.84 -11.30
C ALA A 54 -15.52 8.85 -12.33
N PHE A 55 -15.89 8.35 -13.50
CA PHE A 55 -16.56 9.12 -14.55
C PHE A 55 -18.08 9.06 -14.33
N ASP A 56 -18.79 10.13 -14.69
CA ASP A 56 -20.25 10.25 -14.50
C ASP A 56 -21.09 9.26 -15.34
N ASN A 57 -20.45 8.49 -16.21
CA ASN A 57 -21.06 7.46 -17.02
C ASN A 57 -21.09 6.07 -16.34
N GLY A 58 -20.71 6.00 -15.06
CA GLY A 58 -20.67 4.76 -14.29
C GLY A 58 -19.41 3.91 -14.48
N ILE A 59 -18.40 4.43 -15.19
CA ILE A 59 -17.08 3.80 -15.34
C ILE A 59 -16.12 4.44 -14.34
N ALA A 60 -15.18 3.67 -13.79
CA ALA A 60 -14.09 4.22 -12.98
C ALA A 60 -12.74 3.61 -13.39
N LEU A 61 -11.70 4.44 -13.39
CA LEU A 61 -10.32 4.02 -13.57
C LEU A 61 -9.60 4.10 -12.21
N SER A 62 -8.87 3.05 -11.85
CA SER A 62 -8.06 3.03 -10.64
C SER A 62 -6.62 2.61 -10.93
N ALA A 63 -5.68 3.24 -10.24
CA ALA A 63 -4.27 2.89 -10.26
C ALA A 63 -3.74 2.88 -8.82
N GLY A 64 -2.84 1.96 -8.54
CA GLY A 64 -2.20 1.82 -7.24
C GLY A 64 -0.71 1.52 -7.41
N TYR A 65 0.08 2.00 -6.45
CA TYR A 65 1.49 1.66 -6.31
C TYR A 65 1.77 1.39 -4.84
N SER A 66 2.57 0.36 -4.57
CA SER A 66 3.00 0.00 -3.24
C SER A 66 4.46 -0.42 -3.25
N SER A 67 5.22 0.05 -2.26
CA SER A 67 6.60 -0.35 -2.05
C SER A 67 6.83 -0.60 -0.57
N SER A 68 7.42 -1.74 -0.25
CA SER A 68 7.74 -2.13 1.11
C SER A 68 9.13 -2.74 1.17
N ASN A 69 9.90 -2.40 2.19
CA ASN A 69 11.15 -3.07 2.48
C ASN A 69 10.85 -4.52 2.92
N ARG A 70 11.78 -5.43 2.63
CA ARG A 70 11.76 -6.80 3.19
C ARG A 70 12.40 -6.80 4.59
N SER A 71 11.95 -7.68 5.49
CA SER A 71 12.56 -7.81 6.81
C SER A 71 14.00 -8.37 6.71
N VAL A 72 14.78 -8.26 7.78
CA VAL A 72 16.18 -8.77 7.82
C VAL A 72 16.20 -10.28 7.53
N ASP A 73 15.30 -11.05 8.14
CA ASP A 73 15.20 -12.50 7.93
C ASP A 73 14.74 -12.86 6.52
N GLN A 74 13.90 -12.02 5.90
CA GLN A 74 13.47 -12.20 4.52
C GLN A 74 14.56 -11.89 3.50
N LYS A 75 15.56 -11.06 3.85
CA LYS A 75 16.69 -10.73 2.96
C LYS A 75 17.75 -11.84 2.94
N ALA A 76 17.69 -12.80 3.86
CA ALA A 76 18.61 -13.94 3.90
C ALA A 76 18.51 -14.83 2.64
N ASP A 77 17.42 -14.74 1.87
CA ASP A 77 17.22 -15.48 0.62
C ASP A 77 17.88 -14.82 -0.62
N GLY A 78 18.45 -13.62 -0.48
CA GLY A 78 19.14 -12.91 -1.55
C GLY A 78 18.25 -12.29 -2.64
N ASN A 79 16.91 -12.33 -2.49
CA ASN A 79 15.96 -11.88 -3.53
C ASN A 79 15.64 -10.37 -3.47
N GLY A 80 16.62 -9.55 -3.12
CA GLY A 80 16.49 -8.09 -3.10
C GLY A 80 15.91 -7.49 -1.81
N ASP A 81 16.05 -6.17 -1.67
CA ASP A 81 15.75 -5.43 -0.43
C ASP A 81 14.29 -4.97 -0.31
N LYS A 82 13.56 -4.93 -1.42
CA LYS A 82 12.22 -4.33 -1.52
C LYS A 82 11.24 -5.25 -2.26
N ALA A 83 9.99 -5.17 -1.87
CA ALA A 83 8.84 -5.73 -2.57
C ALA A 83 7.99 -4.56 -3.07
N GLU A 84 7.82 -4.47 -4.38
CA GLU A 84 7.05 -3.44 -5.07
C GLU A 84 5.96 -4.06 -5.94
N ALA A 85 4.80 -3.40 -6.00
CA ALA A 85 3.62 -3.83 -6.73
C ALA A 85 2.71 -2.65 -7.04
#